data_AF-X1KFN7-F1
#
_entry.id   AF-X1KFN7-F1
#
_cell.length_a   1.000
_cell.length_b   1.000
_cell.length_c   1.000
_cell.angle_alpha   90.00
_cell.angle_beta   90.00
_cell.angle_gamma   90.00
#
_symmetry.space_group_name_H-M   'P 1'
#
loop_
_entity.id
_entity.type
_entity.pdbx_description
1 polymer ?
#
loop_
_entity_poly.entity_id
_entity_poly.type
_entity_poly.pdbx_seq_one_letter_code
_entity_poly.pdbx_strand_id
1 'polypeptide(L)'
;MSKKAGTEFSAIKSGTIESVRIIEDGPARSVVEAVFAYGKSFICQRYKLPKNGTEIELEIRVNWNEKDKMLKISVPTLGRDCKYIGQVAYGIADLPNNGDEAVAQKWAAVVSKKDNIALTCINNGVYGSDFSRNGLRLTLLRSPAYSAHPDSVDGTIYMPPDRYTPRIDQGERVFRFWFNGGKARQRLEKIDRQALVKNEKPFALSFFPSGKGKKPKPLAVLSDDVVQITTIKQAESSNDLIVRLFEPTGR
;
A
#
# COMPACT_ATOMS: atom_id res chain seq x y z
N MET A 1 -19.48 -12.07 2.63
CA MET A 1 -19.61 -13.55 2.63
C MET A 1 -20.51 -13.95 3.80
N SER A 2 -21.38 -14.97 3.66
CA SER A 2 -22.21 -15.45 4.78
C SER A 2 -21.33 -16.02 5.91
N LYS A 3 -21.85 -16.05 7.15
CA LYS A 3 -21.11 -16.57 8.32
C LYS A 3 -20.61 -18.01 8.09
N LYS A 4 -21.46 -18.86 7.52
CA LYS A 4 -21.12 -20.26 7.19
C LYS A 4 -19.95 -20.34 6.21
N ALA A 5 -20.05 -19.67 5.06
CA ALA A 5 -18.97 -19.68 4.07
C ALA A 5 -17.69 -19.03 4.62
N GLY A 6 -17.81 -17.99 5.46
CA GLY A 6 -16.68 -17.34 6.12
C GLY A 6 -15.96 -18.28 7.09
N THR A 7 -16.73 -19.09 7.82
CA THR A 7 -16.22 -20.12 8.73
C THR A 7 -15.46 -21.21 7.95
N GLU A 8 -16.05 -21.71 6.87
CA GLU A 8 -15.45 -22.72 5.98
C GLU A 8 -14.16 -22.22 5.33
N PHE A 9 -14.17 -21.01 4.74
CA PHE A 9 -12.98 -20.37 4.19
C PHE A 9 -11.86 -20.22 5.22
N SER A 10 -12.22 -19.94 6.47
CA SER A 10 -11.25 -19.75 7.57
C SER A 10 -10.83 -21.08 8.22
N ALA A 11 -11.32 -22.22 7.72
CA ALA A 11 -11.07 -23.56 8.24
C ALA A 11 -11.39 -23.73 9.75
N ILE A 12 -12.43 -23.05 10.24
CA ILE A 12 -12.82 -23.09 11.66
C ILE A 12 -13.79 -24.25 11.89
N LYS A 13 -13.45 -25.15 12.82
CA LYS A 13 -14.24 -26.34 13.14
C LYS A 13 -15.24 -26.14 14.28
N SER A 14 -14.99 -25.17 15.16
CA SER A 14 -15.70 -24.98 16.43
C SER A 14 -16.94 -24.08 16.27
N GLY A 15 -17.87 -24.48 15.41
CA GLY A 15 -19.12 -23.73 15.17
C GLY A 15 -18.97 -22.64 14.10
N THR A 16 -20.05 -21.88 13.90
CA THR A 16 -20.14 -20.82 12.88
C THR A 16 -19.80 -19.47 13.50
N ILE A 17 -18.93 -18.70 12.85
CA ILE A 17 -18.50 -17.39 13.32
C ILE A 17 -18.79 -16.27 12.32
N GLU A 18 -18.73 -15.03 12.78
CA GLU A 18 -18.89 -13.86 11.93
C GLU A 18 -17.78 -13.74 10.88
N SER A 19 -18.17 -13.33 9.67
CA SER A 19 -17.21 -13.01 8.59
C SER A 19 -16.42 -11.74 8.86
N VAL A 20 -16.86 -10.91 9.83
CA VAL A 20 -16.13 -9.74 10.35
C VAL A 20 -15.97 -9.92 11.85
N ARG A 21 -14.75 -9.88 12.34
CA ARG A 21 -14.43 -10.31 13.70
C ARG A 21 -13.14 -9.68 14.22
N ILE A 22 -13.05 -9.53 15.54
CA ILE A 22 -11.81 -9.14 16.21
C ILE A 22 -10.99 -10.42 16.45
N ILE A 23 -9.76 -10.48 15.97
CA ILE A 23 -8.86 -11.65 16.09
C ILE A 23 -7.68 -11.41 17.03
N GLU A 24 -7.43 -10.15 17.39
CA GLU A 24 -6.38 -9.72 18.32
C GLU A 24 -6.89 -8.45 19.01
N ASP A 25 -6.82 -8.40 20.34
CA ASP A 25 -7.05 -7.18 21.10
C ASP A 25 -6.01 -7.06 22.21
N GLY A 26 -4.87 -6.45 21.88
CA GLY A 26 -3.75 -6.28 22.78
C GLY A 26 -3.52 -4.82 23.17
N PRO A 27 -2.59 -4.56 24.11
CA PRO A 27 -2.29 -3.19 24.56
C PRO A 27 -1.67 -2.31 23.47
N ALA A 28 -1.10 -2.89 22.41
CA ALA A 28 -0.52 -2.13 21.30
C ALA A 28 -1.53 -1.81 20.18
N ARG A 29 -2.43 -2.75 19.86
CA ARG A 29 -3.37 -2.64 18.75
C ARG A 29 -4.54 -3.62 18.88
N SER A 30 -5.60 -3.38 18.12
CA SER A 30 -6.65 -4.35 17.82
C SER A 30 -6.58 -4.74 16.34
N VAL A 31 -6.89 -5.99 16.00
CA VAL A 31 -6.95 -6.47 14.62
C VAL A 31 -8.35 -6.96 14.31
N VAL A 32 -8.99 -6.31 13.35
CA VAL A 32 -10.28 -6.72 12.79
C VAL A 32 -10.02 -7.46 11.49
N GLU A 33 -10.49 -8.70 11.39
CA GLU A 33 -10.43 -9.52 10.18
C GLU A 33 -11.81 -9.56 9.51
N ALA A 34 -11.83 -9.36 8.20
CA ALA A 34 -13.00 -9.45 7.35
C ALA A 34 -12.74 -10.38 6.16
N VAL A 35 -13.65 -11.32 5.89
CA VAL A 35 -13.53 -12.26 4.77
C VAL A 35 -14.61 -12.05 3.70
N PHE A 36 -14.17 -12.03 2.44
CA PHE A 36 -15.01 -11.74 1.28
C PHE A 36 -14.86 -12.81 0.19
N ALA A 37 -15.90 -12.92 -0.63
CA ALA A 37 -15.92 -13.77 -1.83
C ALA A 37 -16.45 -12.96 -3.01
N TYR A 38 -15.90 -13.22 -4.18
CA TYR A 38 -16.37 -12.71 -5.46
C TYR A 38 -16.08 -13.76 -6.53
N GLY A 39 -17.12 -14.30 -7.18
CA GLY A 39 -16.95 -15.35 -8.16
C GLY A 39 -16.22 -16.57 -7.59
N LYS A 40 -15.02 -16.84 -8.10
CA LYS A 40 -14.12 -17.93 -7.71
C LYS A 40 -12.97 -17.45 -6.81
N SER A 41 -13.02 -16.20 -6.36
CA SER A 41 -11.96 -15.51 -5.65
C SER A 41 -12.37 -15.15 -4.22
N PHE A 42 -11.38 -15.05 -3.35
CA PHE A 42 -11.57 -14.80 -1.92
C PHE A 42 -10.60 -13.74 -1.42
N ILE A 43 -11.02 -12.98 -0.40
CA ILE A 43 -10.17 -11.98 0.26
C ILE A 43 -10.24 -12.21 1.76
N CYS A 44 -9.08 -12.24 2.41
CA CYS A 44 -8.93 -12.06 3.85
C CYS A 44 -8.27 -10.69 4.09
N GLN A 45 -9.03 -9.79 4.70
CA GLN A 45 -8.62 -8.41 4.93
C GLN A 45 -8.48 -8.16 6.43
N ARG A 46 -7.36 -7.58 6.84
CA ARG A 46 -7.07 -7.27 8.23
C ARG A 46 -6.82 -5.78 8.41
N TYR A 47 -7.65 -5.16 9.22
CA TYR A 47 -7.46 -3.79 9.69
C TYR A 47 -6.72 -3.86 11.02
N LYS A 48 -5.52 -3.28 11.08
CA LYS A 48 -4.72 -3.20 12.29
C LYS A 48 -4.85 -1.77 12.81
N LEU A 49 -5.60 -1.64 13.91
CA LEU A 49 -5.97 -0.38 14.54
C LEU A 49 -5.08 -0.16 15.76
N PRO A 50 -4.20 0.85 15.78
CA PRO A 50 -3.33 1.07 16.92
C PRO A 50 -4.14 1.58 18.13
N LYS A 51 -3.71 1.24 19.35
CA LYS A 51 -4.27 1.85 20.57
C LYS A 51 -3.83 3.31 20.74
N ASN A 52 -2.68 3.67 20.15
CA ASN A 52 -2.11 5.01 20.17
C ASN A 52 -1.79 5.48 18.75
N GLY A 53 -2.24 6.69 18.41
CA GLY A 53 -2.08 7.27 17.07
C GLY A 53 -3.26 6.98 16.15
N THR A 54 -3.18 7.46 14.91
CA THR A 54 -4.31 7.50 13.96
C THR A 54 -4.05 6.73 12.66
N GLU A 55 -2.86 6.15 12.51
CA GLU A 55 -2.50 5.40 11.31
C GLU A 55 -3.14 4.01 11.33
N ILE A 56 -3.94 3.70 10.32
CA ILE A 56 -4.56 2.39 10.13
C ILE A 56 -3.70 1.61 9.13
N GLU A 57 -3.17 0.46 9.56
CA GLU A 57 -2.58 -0.49 8.61
C GLU A 57 -3.66 -1.42 8.07
N LEU A 58 -3.66 -1.57 6.76
CA LEU A 58 -4.54 -2.48 6.05
C LEU A 58 -3.72 -3.55 5.35
N GLU A 59 -3.93 -4.81 5.73
CA GLU A 59 -3.36 -5.97 5.05
C GLU A 59 -4.46 -6.70 4.27
N ILE A 60 -4.24 -6.96 2.99
CA ILE A 60 -5.22 -7.61 2.12
C ILE A 60 -4.56 -8.84 1.49
N ARG A 61 -4.98 -10.02 1.91
CA ARG A 61 -4.62 -11.29 1.27
C ARG A 61 -5.71 -11.66 0.27
N VAL A 62 -5.36 -11.72 -1.00
CA VAL A 62 -6.26 -12.04 -2.11
C VAL A 62 -5.88 -13.40 -2.66
N ASN A 63 -6.86 -14.31 -2.75
CA ASN A 63 -6.79 -15.53 -3.53
C ASN A 63 -7.57 -15.27 -4.83
N TRP A 64 -6.85 -14.91 -5.90
CA TRP A 64 -7.43 -14.39 -7.13
C TRP A 64 -7.54 -15.46 -8.22
N ASN A 65 -8.76 -15.76 -8.66
CA ASN A 65 -9.05 -16.73 -9.71
C ASN A 65 -9.89 -16.14 -10.86
N GLU A 66 -10.23 -14.85 -10.83
CA GLU A 66 -10.97 -14.22 -11.91
C GLU A 66 -10.07 -13.99 -13.14
N LYS A 67 -10.71 -13.97 -14.32
CA LYS A 67 -10.06 -13.72 -15.62
C LYS A 67 -10.60 -12.43 -16.21
N ASP A 68 -9.71 -11.63 -16.78
CA ASP A 68 -10.05 -10.40 -17.50
C ASP A 68 -10.82 -9.42 -16.59
N LYS A 69 -10.38 -9.36 -15.32
CA LYS A 69 -10.92 -8.49 -14.27
C LYS A 69 -9.81 -7.66 -13.63
N MET A 70 -10.22 -6.52 -13.07
CA MET A 70 -9.38 -5.65 -12.26
C MET A 70 -9.97 -5.54 -10.86
N LEU A 71 -9.12 -5.73 -9.86
CA LEU A 71 -9.45 -5.54 -8.45
C LEU A 71 -8.80 -4.24 -7.96
N LYS A 72 -9.62 -3.32 -7.47
CA LYS A 72 -9.15 -2.12 -6.76
C LYS A 72 -9.73 -2.11 -5.35
N ILE A 73 -8.98 -1.55 -4.39
CA ILE A 73 -9.58 -1.10 -3.13
C ILE A 73 -10.03 0.34 -3.30
N SER A 74 -11.27 0.62 -2.91
CA SER A 74 -11.83 1.97 -2.88
C SER A 74 -11.80 2.52 -1.45
N VAL A 75 -11.29 3.73 -1.30
CA VAL A 75 -11.32 4.52 -0.07
C VAL A 75 -12.19 5.75 -0.36
N PRO A 76 -13.48 5.69 0.01
CA PRO A 76 -14.40 6.80 -0.19
C PRO A 76 -13.92 8.06 0.54
N THR A 77 -13.98 9.20 -0.13
CA THR A 77 -13.64 10.50 0.46
C THR A 77 -14.81 11.47 0.26
N LEU A 78 -15.14 12.25 1.29
CA LEU A 78 -16.26 13.19 1.24
C LEU A 78 -15.93 14.53 0.53
N GLY A 79 -14.67 14.75 0.19
CA GLY A 79 -14.18 16.03 -0.33
C GLY A 79 -14.49 16.24 -1.81
N ARG A 80 -15.21 17.33 -2.12
CA ARG A 80 -15.20 17.95 -3.45
C ARG A 80 -13.95 18.84 -3.56
N ASP A 81 -13.45 19.07 -4.77
CA ASP A 81 -12.32 19.97 -5.04
C ASP A 81 -11.01 19.62 -4.31
N CYS A 82 -10.76 18.33 -4.11
CA CYS A 82 -9.49 17.85 -3.56
C CYS A 82 -8.40 17.82 -4.64
N LYS A 83 -7.18 18.14 -4.22
CA LYS A 83 -5.98 17.82 -4.99
C LYS A 83 -5.61 16.36 -4.78
N TYR A 84 -5.22 15.70 -5.86
CA TYR A 84 -4.60 14.40 -5.81
C TYR A 84 -3.10 14.57 -6.07
N ILE A 85 -2.25 14.10 -5.16
CA ILE A 85 -0.80 14.23 -5.26
C ILE A 85 -0.14 12.91 -4.92
N GLY A 86 1.07 12.68 -5.41
CA GLY A 86 1.81 11.46 -5.07
C GLY A 86 3.31 11.63 -5.19
N GLN A 87 4.02 10.64 -4.64
CA GLN A 87 5.46 10.59 -4.72
C GLN A 87 5.90 10.23 -6.14
N VAL A 88 6.87 10.98 -6.66
CA VAL A 88 7.62 10.65 -7.87
C VAL A 88 9.10 10.47 -7.53
N ALA A 89 9.92 10.12 -8.52
CA ALA A 89 11.36 10.00 -8.29
C ALA A 89 11.93 11.33 -7.77
N TYR A 90 12.42 11.33 -6.52
CA TYR A 90 12.97 12.51 -5.85
C TYR A 90 12.04 13.73 -5.89
N GLY A 91 10.73 13.53 -5.69
CA GLY A 91 9.81 14.66 -5.61
C GLY A 91 8.36 14.28 -5.37
N ILE A 92 7.51 15.30 -5.51
CA ILE A 92 6.06 15.20 -5.37
C ILE A 92 5.43 15.81 -6.64
N ALA A 93 4.42 15.17 -7.19
CA ALA A 93 3.67 15.67 -8.34
C ALA A 93 2.17 15.79 -8.04
N ASP A 94 1.53 16.78 -8.66
CA ASP A 94 0.07 16.79 -8.83
C ASP A 94 -0.30 15.65 -9.81
N LEU A 95 -1.26 14.82 -9.42
CA LEU A 95 -1.76 13.67 -10.18
C LEU A 95 -3.16 13.97 -10.74
N PRO A 96 -3.57 13.34 -11.87
CA PRO A 96 -4.91 13.47 -12.42
C PRO A 96 -6.02 13.12 -11.41
N ASN A 97 -7.01 14.00 -11.26
CA ASN A 97 -8.17 13.81 -10.38
C ASN A 97 -9.49 13.58 -11.15
N ASN A 98 -9.38 13.19 -12.43
CA ASN A 98 -10.48 12.93 -13.35
C ASN A 98 -10.89 11.45 -13.40
N GLY A 99 -10.26 10.58 -12.59
CA GLY A 99 -10.46 9.14 -12.59
C GLY A 99 -9.50 8.36 -13.49
N ASP A 100 -8.60 9.03 -14.20
CA ASP A 100 -7.51 8.37 -14.92
C ASP A 100 -6.52 7.78 -13.92
N GLU A 101 -5.98 6.61 -14.27
CA GLU A 101 -4.98 5.94 -13.46
C GLU A 101 -3.63 6.65 -13.58
N ALA A 102 -3.03 6.94 -12.44
CA ALA A 102 -1.77 7.63 -12.28
C ALA A 102 -0.77 6.76 -11.52
N VAL A 103 0.51 7.04 -11.76
CA VAL A 103 1.61 6.37 -11.08
C VAL A 103 2.08 7.21 -9.90
N ALA A 104 2.13 6.59 -8.73
CA ALA A 104 2.80 7.12 -7.55
C ALA A 104 3.75 6.06 -7.00
N GLN A 105 4.87 6.48 -6.41
CA GLN A 105 5.87 5.57 -5.84
C GLN A 105 5.37 5.01 -4.50
N LYS A 106 5.94 5.42 -3.36
CA LYS A 106 5.63 4.81 -2.06
C LYS A 106 4.35 5.34 -1.44
N TRP A 107 3.82 6.47 -1.91
CA TRP A 107 2.62 7.07 -1.33
C TRP A 107 1.83 7.94 -2.30
N ALA A 108 0.53 8.06 -2.02
CA ALA A 108 -0.39 9.03 -2.63
C ALA A 108 -1.20 9.75 -1.55
N ALA A 109 -1.69 10.97 -1.83
CA ALA A 109 -2.48 11.75 -0.90
C ALA A 109 -3.61 12.52 -1.59
N VAL A 110 -4.74 12.60 -0.90
CA VAL A 110 -5.89 13.43 -1.27
C VAL A 110 -5.93 14.60 -0.30
N VAL A 111 -5.83 15.82 -0.82
CA VAL A 111 -5.68 17.04 -0.03
C VAL A 111 -6.87 17.96 -0.26
N SER A 112 -7.67 18.21 0.77
CA SER A 112 -8.67 19.28 0.78
C SER A 112 -8.03 20.55 1.32
N LYS A 113 -7.81 21.54 0.45
CA LYS A 113 -7.33 22.86 0.86
C LYS A 113 -8.37 23.61 1.69
N LYS A 114 -9.64 23.49 1.32
CA LYS A 114 -10.77 24.15 1.98
C LYS A 114 -10.86 23.74 3.46
N ASP A 115 -10.75 22.44 3.72
CA ASP A 115 -10.91 21.89 5.07
C ASP A 115 -9.56 21.77 5.81
N ASN A 116 -8.45 22.11 5.15
CA ASN A 116 -7.09 21.96 5.66
C ASN A 116 -6.76 20.53 6.14
N ILE A 117 -7.25 19.52 5.43
CA ILE A 117 -7.03 18.11 5.73
C ILE A 117 -6.36 17.38 4.57
N ALA A 118 -5.57 16.36 4.89
CA ALA A 118 -5.08 15.40 3.92
C ALA A 118 -5.34 13.98 4.40
N LEU A 119 -5.84 13.14 3.50
CA LEU A 119 -5.79 11.70 3.62
C LEU A 119 -4.55 11.21 2.87
N THR A 120 -3.72 10.45 3.56
CA THR A 120 -2.47 9.91 3.03
C THR A 120 -2.53 8.39 3.00
N CYS A 121 -1.99 7.81 1.93
CA CYS A 121 -1.90 6.37 1.73
C CYS A 121 -0.47 6.00 1.35
N ILE A 122 0.21 5.26 2.23
CA ILE A 122 1.51 4.64 1.94
C ILE A 122 1.25 3.21 1.46
N ASN A 123 2.01 2.77 0.45
CA ASN A 123 2.01 1.39 -0.05
C ASN A 123 3.43 0.78 0.02
N ASN A 124 3.54 -0.52 -0.24
CA ASN A 124 4.82 -1.24 -0.29
C ASN A 124 5.05 -2.04 -1.59
N GLY A 125 4.58 -1.52 -2.72
CA GLY A 125 4.70 -2.18 -4.03
C GLY A 125 3.46 -2.07 -4.91
N VAL A 126 2.61 -1.07 -4.69
CA VAL A 126 1.42 -0.79 -5.51
C VAL A 126 1.54 0.61 -6.08
N TYR A 127 1.76 0.70 -7.39
CA TYR A 127 2.09 1.95 -8.06
C TYR A 127 0.90 2.60 -8.79
N GLY A 128 -0.11 1.80 -9.14
CA GLY A 128 -1.30 2.25 -9.88
C GLY A 128 -2.42 2.70 -8.95
N SER A 129 -2.92 3.90 -9.18
CA SER A 129 -4.01 4.46 -8.37
C SER A 129 -4.73 5.56 -9.14
N ASP A 130 -6.00 5.76 -8.84
CA ASP A 130 -6.79 6.84 -9.44
C ASP A 130 -7.59 7.55 -8.36
N PHE A 131 -7.93 8.81 -8.62
CA PHE A 131 -8.79 9.60 -7.76
C PHE A 131 -9.89 10.26 -8.59
N SER A 132 -11.12 10.19 -8.07
CA SER A 132 -12.28 10.82 -8.66
C SER A 132 -13.24 11.29 -7.57
N ARG A 133 -14.42 11.82 -7.94
CA ARG A 133 -15.46 12.23 -7.00
C ARG A 133 -15.88 11.12 -6.01
N ASN A 134 -15.67 9.86 -6.36
CA ASN A 134 -16.08 8.70 -5.54
C ASN A 134 -14.99 8.26 -4.54
N GLY A 135 -13.82 8.90 -4.54
CA GLY A 135 -12.72 8.60 -3.63
C GLY A 135 -11.44 8.13 -4.32
N LEU A 136 -10.47 7.75 -3.48
CA LEU A 136 -9.18 7.20 -3.88
C LEU A 136 -9.33 5.71 -4.16
N ARG A 137 -8.84 5.23 -5.30
CA ARG A 137 -8.84 3.82 -5.66
C ARG A 137 -7.41 3.35 -5.92
N LEU A 138 -6.98 2.30 -5.24
CA LEU A 138 -5.65 1.70 -5.41
C LEU A 138 -5.79 0.40 -6.17
N THR A 139 -5.05 0.25 -7.27
CA THR A 139 -5.12 -0.94 -8.13
C THR A 139 -4.33 -2.07 -7.51
N LEU A 140 -5.02 -3.15 -7.12
CA LEU A 140 -4.38 -4.31 -6.48
C LEU A 140 -3.88 -5.31 -7.53
N LEU A 141 -4.79 -5.75 -8.39
CA LEU A 141 -4.54 -6.81 -9.38
C LEU A 141 -5.29 -6.50 -10.67
N ARG A 142 -4.71 -6.92 -11.79
CA ARG A 142 -5.39 -7.02 -13.08
C ARG A 142 -5.01 -8.37 -13.67
N SER A 143 -5.99 -9.17 -14.09
CA SER A 143 -5.75 -10.52 -14.64
C SER A 143 -6.03 -10.63 -16.14
N PRO A 144 -5.38 -9.83 -17.00
CA PRO A 144 -5.52 -9.97 -18.45
C PRO A 144 -4.86 -11.26 -18.95
N ALA A 145 -5.27 -11.70 -20.13
CA ALA A 145 -4.50 -12.70 -20.86
C ALA A 145 -3.18 -12.12 -21.38
N TYR A 146 -2.15 -12.97 -21.44
CA TYR A 146 -0.82 -12.58 -21.91
C TYR A 146 -0.84 -12.17 -23.39
N SER A 147 -0.19 -11.05 -23.72
CA SER A 147 -0.09 -10.49 -25.08
C SER A 147 -1.42 -10.33 -25.82
N ALA A 148 -2.53 -10.24 -25.10
CA ALA A 148 -3.87 -10.08 -25.65
C ALA A 148 -4.28 -8.59 -25.67
N HIS A 149 -3.39 -7.74 -26.21
CA HIS A 149 -3.70 -6.32 -26.37
C HIS A 149 -4.83 -6.17 -27.42
N PRO A 150 -5.84 -5.32 -27.17
CA PRO A 150 -6.87 -5.02 -28.17
C PRO A 150 -6.23 -4.47 -29.45
N ASP A 151 -6.70 -4.89 -30.62
CA ASP A 151 -6.28 -4.28 -31.87
C ASP A 151 -6.59 -2.76 -31.86
N SER A 152 -5.67 -1.95 -32.38
CA SER A 152 -5.81 -0.49 -32.36
C SER A 152 -6.92 0.05 -33.26
N VAL A 153 -7.39 -0.73 -34.23
CA VAL A 153 -8.40 -0.33 -35.21
C VAL A 153 -9.81 -0.62 -34.71
N ASP A 154 -10.06 -1.85 -34.25
CA ASP A 154 -11.42 -2.31 -33.90
C ASP A 154 -11.57 -2.75 -32.43
N GLY A 155 -10.49 -2.76 -31.65
CA GLY A 155 -10.49 -3.19 -30.25
C GLY A 155 -10.62 -4.71 -30.05
N THR A 156 -10.52 -5.50 -31.12
CA THR A 156 -10.64 -6.96 -31.05
C THR A 156 -9.47 -7.55 -30.26
N ILE A 157 -9.77 -8.43 -29.31
CA ILE A 157 -8.75 -9.18 -28.59
C ILE A 157 -8.55 -10.53 -29.29
N TYR A 158 -7.43 -10.67 -30.00
CA TYR A 158 -7.09 -11.91 -30.69
C TYR A 158 -6.53 -12.96 -29.72
N MET A 159 -7.37 -13.93 -29.36
CA MET A 159 -6.99 -15.07 -28.54
C MET A 159 -7.54 -16.36 -29.14
N PRO A 160 -6.77 -17.46 -29.16
CA PRO A 160 -7.30 -18.77 -29.53
C PRO A 160 -8.50 -19.15 -28.62
N PRO A 161 -9.70 -19.39 -29.18
CA PRO A 161 -10.92 -19.63 -28.39
C PRO A 161 -11.09 -21.10 -27.96
N ASP A 162 -10.23 -21.99 -28.44
CA ASP A 162 -10.35 -23.46 -28.35
C ASP A 162 -9.52 -24.07 -27.21
N ARG A 163 -8.88 -23.25 -26.38
CA ARG A 163 -7.97 -23.72 -25.34
C ARG A 163 -7.97 -22.84 -24.10
N TYR A 164 -7.42 -23.39 -23.02
CA TYR A 164 -7.11 -22.61 -21.85
C TYR A 164 -5.94 -21.66 -22.13
N THR A 165 -6.15 -20.37 -21.90
CA THR A 165 -5.07 -19.37 -21.90
C THR A 165 -4.85 -18.87 -20.47
N PRO A 166 -3.62 -18.91 -19.94
CA PRO A 166 -3.33 -18.38 -18.61
C PRO A 166 -3.60 -16.88 -18.54
N ARG A 167 -4.08 -16.42 -17.38
CA ARG A 167 -4.17 -15.00 -17.04
C ARG A 167 -3.08 -14.68 -16.03
N ILE A 168 -2.46 -13.52 -16.17
CA ILE A 168 -1.46 -13.08 -15.20
C ILE A 168 -2.12 -12.79 -13.85
N ASP A 169 -1.31 -12.74 -12.78
CA ASP A 169 -1.74 -12.31 -11.46
C ASP A 169 -2.89 -13.13 -10.80
N GLN A 170 -3.17 -14.33 -11.32
CA GLN A 170 -3.96 -15.33 -10.61
C GLN A 170 -3.13 -15.99 -9.50
N GLY A 171 -3.77 -16.44 -8.43
CA GLY A 171 -3.14 -17.04 -7.25
C GLY A 171 -3.19 -16.14 -6.01
N GLU A 172 -2.31 -16.41 -5.03
CA GLU A 172 -2.24 -15.66 -3.79
C GLU A 172 -1.38 -14.40 -3.92
N ARG A 173 -1.90 -13.26 -3.44
CA ARG A 173 -1.16 -12.00 -3.31
C ARG A 173 -1.48 -11.32 -1.98
N VAL A 174 -0.50 -10.62 -1.41
CA VAL A 174 -0.64 -9.89 -0.15
C VAL A 174 -0.24 -8.43 -0.35
N PHE A 175 -1.17 -7.53 -0.06
CA PHE A 175 -0.99 -6.08 -0.15
C PHE A 175 -0.97 -5.46 1.24
N ARG A 176 -0.20 -4.39 1.41
CA ARG A 176 -0.21 -3.58 2.64
C ARG A 176 -0.30 -2.10 2.32
N PHE A 177 -1.16 -1.43 3.07
CA PHE A 177 -1.34 0.01 3.00
C PHE A 177 -1.33 0.60 4.41
N TRP A 178 -0.86 1.83 4.54
CA TRP A 178 -0.98 2.60 5.78
C TRP A 178 -1.73 3.89 5.46
N PHE A 179 -2.93 4.01 6.02
CA PHE A 179 -3.78 5.18 5.86
C PHE A 179 -3.67 6.06 7.08
N ASN A 180 -3.52 7.36 6.86
CA ASN A 180 -3.55 8.33 7.95
C ASN A 180 -4.17 9.64 7.49
N GLY A 181 -4.96 10.26 8.37
CA GLY A 181 -5.62 11.54 8.14
C GLY A 181 -5.10 12.60 9.10
N GLY A 182 -5.16 13.87 8.71
CA GLY A 182 -4.82 14.96 9.61
C GLY A 182 -4.68 16.29 8.87
N LYS A 183 -4.13 17.30 9.56
CA LYS A 183 -3.87 18.61 8.96
C LYS A 183 -2.98 18.47 7.72
N ALA A 184 -3.36 19.11 6.62
CA ALA A 184 -2.71 18.93 5.32
C ALA A 184 -1.19 19.12 5.40
N ARG A 185 -0.74 20.27 5.94
CA ARG A 185 0.68 20.59 6.09
C ARG A 185 1.46 19.52 6.88
N GLN A 186 0.95 19.11 8.03
CA GLN A 186 1.62 18.14 8.91
C GLN A 186 1.72 16.75 8.28
N ARG A 187 0.72 16.34 7.49
CA ARG A 187 0.75 15.07 6.78
C ARG A 187 1.79 15.11 5.66
N LEU A 188 1.81 16.17 4.87
CA LEU A 188 2.73 16.31 3.73
C LEU A 188 4.20 16.44 4.16
N GLU A 189 4.49 17.10 5.27
CA GLU A 189 5.86 17.20 5.82
C GLU A 189 6.39 15.84 6.33
N LYS A 190 5.51 14.90 6.74
CA LYS A 190 5.91 13.63 7.38
C LYS A 190 5.81 12.41 6.48
N ILE A 191 4.91 12.43 5.49
CA ILE A 191 4.52 11.22 4.76
C ILE A 191 5.68 10.56 4.05
N ASP A 192 6.60 11.35 3.46
CA ASP A 192 7.69 10.81 2.66
C ASP A 192 8.64 9.96 3.55
N ARG A 193 8.96 10.48 4.74
CA ARG A 193 9.82 9.78 5.71
C ARG A 193 9.14 8.55 6.29
N GLN A 194 7.84 8.66 6.58
CA GLN A 194 7.04 7.51 7.01
C GLN A 194 7.02 6.43 5.92
N ALA A 195 6.86 6.81 4.66
CA ALA A 195 6.84 5.90 3.53
C ALA A 195 8.20 5.21 3.34
N LEU A 196 9.31 5.92 3.54
CA LEU A 196 10.66 5.34 3.56
C LEU A 196 10.77 4.23 4.62
N VAL A 197 10.43 4.54 5.87
CA VAL A 197 10.49 3.57 7.00
C VAL A 197 9.60 2.35 6.76
N LYS A 198 8.41 2.50 6.17
CA LYS A 198 7.52 1.36 5.87
C LYS A 198 8.03 0.48 4.73
N ASN A 199 8.75 1.06 3.78
CA ASN A 199 9.32 0.34 2.65
C ASN A 199 10.70 -0.29 2.97
N GLU A 200 11.37 0.20 4.00
CA GLU A 200 12.64 -0.32 4.50
C GLU A 200 12.42 -1.15 5.78
N LYS A 201 11.93 -2.38 5.59
CA LYS A 201 11.66 -3.28 6.71
C LYS A 201 12.94 -3.50 7.53
N PRO A 202 12.87 -3.34 8.87
CA PRO A 202 14.04 -3.56 9.72
C PRO A 202 14.49 -5.02 9.65
N PHE A 203 15.80 -5.22 9.66
CA PHE A 203 16.38 -6.55 9.82
C PHE A 203 16.31 -6.95 11.29
N ALA A 204 15.56 -8.01 11.59
CA ALA A 204 15.57 -8.65 12.90
C ALA A 204 16.70 -9.70 12.91
N LEU A 205 17.74 -9.45 13.69
CA LEU A 205 18.83 -10.41 13.89
C LEU A 205 18.62 -11.12 15.24
N SER A 206 18.46 -12.44 15.19
CA SER A 206 18.50 -13.26 16.40
C SER A 206 19.95 -13.35 16.86
N PHE A 207 20.32 -12.48 17.79
CA PHE A 207 21.68 -12.35 18.28
C PHE A 207 21.69 -12.31 19.81
N PHE A 208 22.59 -13.10 20.42
CA PHE A 208 22.77 -13.19 21.87
C PHE A 208 24.15 -12.65 22.27
N PRO A 209 24.36 -11.32 22.23
CA PRO A 209 25.63 -10.74 22.65
C PRO A 209 25.84 -10.94 24.16
N SER A 210 27.09 -11.13 24.57
CA SER A 210 27.48 -11.28 25.99
C SER A 210 27.17 -10.06 26.87
N GLY A 211 26.74 -8.94 26.28
CA GLY A 211 26.49 -7.68 26.97
C GLY A 211 27.75 -6.93 27.42
N LYS A 212 28.94 -7.52 27.26
CA LYS A 212 30.23 -6.96 27.71
C LYS A 212 30.87 -5.97 26.73
N GLY A 213 30.27 -5.77 25.55
CA GLY A 213 30.78 -4.89 24.49
C GLY A 213 30.19 -3.47 24.53
N LYS A 214 30.69 -2.60 23.65
CA LYS A 214 30.09 -1.27 23.42
C LYS A 214 28.86 -1.40 22.54
N LYS A 215 27.78 -0.69 22.89
CA LYS A 215 26.59 -0.62 22.03
C LYS A 215 26.94 0.07 20.71
N PRO A 216 26.53 -0.47 19.55
CA PRO A 216 26.75 0.18 18.27
C PRO A 216 26.00 1.52 18.24
N LYS A 217 26.62 2.53 17.63
CA LYS A 217 25.97 3.81 17.33
C LYS A 217 25.23 3.69 16.00
N PRO A 218 24.20 4.51 15.76
CA PRO A 218 23.63 4.65 14.42
C PRO A 218 24.71 4.99 13.40
N LEU A 219 24.60 4.44 12.18
CA LEU A 219 25.52 4.74 11.09
C LEU A 219 25.50 6.23 10.71
N ALA A 220 24.32 6.84 10.73
CA ALA A 220 24.11 8.25 10.48
C ALA A 220 22.93 8.77 11.32
N VAL A 221 22.98 10.04 11.69
CA VAL A 221 21.89 10.77 12.37
C VAL A 221 21.65 12.06 11.60
N LEU A 222 20.40 12.29 11.22
CA LEU A 222 19.98 13.56 10.63
C LEU A 222 19.57 14.52 11.74
N SER A 223 19.96 15.78 11.62
CA SER A 223 19.56 16.86 12.53
C SER A 223 18.18 17.43 12.21
N ASP A 224 17.63 17.10 11.04
CA ASP A 224 16.37 17.62 10.52
C ASP A 224 15.29 16.53 10.43
N ASP A 225 14.03 16.96 10.50
CA ASP A 225 12.86 16.08 10.53
C ASP A 225 12.30 15.73 9.14
N VAL A 226 12.72 16.45 8.10
CA VAL A 226 12.18 16.41 6.73
C VAL A 226 13.15 15.74 5.74
N VAL A 227 14.43 16.13 5.76
CA VAL A 227 15.48 15.55 4.90
C VAL A 227 15.63 14.06 5.17
N GLN A 228 15.95 13.31 4.12
CA GLN A 228 16.14 11.86 4.16
C GLN A 228 17.50 11.46 3.65
N ILE A 229 18.00 10.34 4.17
CA ILE A 229 19.13 9.63 3.55
C ILE A 229 18.53 8.56 2.65
N THR A 230 18.72 8.68 1.35
CA THR A 230 18.19 7.70 0.37
C THR A 230 19.24 6.67 -0.05
N THR A 231 20.52 6.94 0.21
CA THR A 231 21.60 6.02 -0.12
C THR A 231 22.79 6.26 0.80
N ILE A 232 23.35 5.18 1.33
CA ILE A 232 24.70 5.13 1.89
C ILE A 232 25.41 3.97 1.19
N LYS A 233 26.49 4.25 0.47
CA LYS A 233 27.30 3.21 -0.19
C LYS A 233 28.78 3.57 -0.18
N GLN A 234 29.65 2.59 -0.37
CA GLN A 234 31.06 2.85 -0.64
C GLN A 234 31.25 3.41 -2.07
N ALA A 235 32.20 4.30 -2.26
CA ALA A 235 32.65 4.75 -3.58
C ALA A 235 33.20 3.56 -4.40
N GLU A 236 33.12 3.65 -5.74
CA GLU A 236 33.60 2.56 -6.61
C GLU A 236 35.13 2.52 -6.71
N SER A 237 35.78 3.69 -6.66
CA SER A 237 37.21 3.84 -6.87
C SER A 237 38.00 4.17 -5.60
N SER A 238 37.35 4.27 -4.44
CA SER A 238 38.00 4.61 -3.17
C SER A 238 37.30 3.96 -1.96
N ASN A 239 37.87 4.16 -0.77
CA ASN A 239 37.28 3.72 0.50
C ASN A 239 36.32 4.77 1.11
N ASP A 240 35.95 5.80 0.35
CA ASP A 240 35.06 6.84 0.85
C ASP A 240 33.62 6.36 0.89
N LEU A 241 32.83 6.99 1.78
CA LEU A 241 31.38 6.79 1.85
C LEU A 241 30.66 7.87 1.04
N ILE A 242 29.77 7.42 0.16
CA ILE A 242 28.82 8.27 -0.55
C ILE A 242 27.51 8.24 0.23
N VAL A 243 27.09 9.42 0.70
CA VAL A 243 25.80 9.63 1.37
C VAL A 243 24.95 10.54 0.48
N ARG A 244 23.77 10.07 0.07
CA ARG A 244 22.81 10.86 -0.71
C ARG A 244 21.69 11.35 0.19
N LEU A 245 21.52 12.66 0.22
CA LEU A 245 20.44 13.35 0.91
C LEU A 245 19.35 13.78 -0.08
N PHE A 246 18.12 13.85 0.39
CA PHE A 246 16.96 14.31 -0.38
C PHE A 246 15.99 15.09 0.51
N GLU A 247 15.55 16.25 0.02
CA GLU A 247 14.52 17.09 0.65
C GLU A 247 13.21 16.92 -0.16
N PRO A 248 12.15 16.31 0.41
CA PRO A 248 10.95 15.96 -0.34
C PRO A 248 9.89 17.07 -0.45
N THR A 249 10.01 18.19 0.27
CA THR A 249 8.95 19.20 0.38
C THR A 249 9.08 20.38 -0.57
N GLY A 250 10.23 20.54 -1.23
CA GLY A 250 10.56 21.63 -2.14
C GLY A 250 10.73 22.97 -1.42
N ARG A 251 11.28 22.97 -0.21
CA ARG A 251 11.43 24.16 0.65
C ARG A 251 12.82 24.32 1.24
#